data_AF-A0A6B3HT44-F1
#
_entry.id   AF-A0A6B3HT44-F1
#
_cell.length_a   1.000
_cell.length_b   1.000
_cell.length_c   1.000
_cell.angle_alpha   90.00
_cell.angle_beta   90.00
_cell.angle_gamma   90.00
#
_symmetry.space_group_name_H-M   'P 1'
#
loop_
_entity.id
_entity.type
_entity.pdbx_description
1 polymer ?
#
loop_
_entity_poly.entity_id
_entity_poly.type
_entity_poly.pdbx_seq_one_letter_code
_entity_poly.pdbx_strand_id
1 'polypeptide(L)'
;VKELAADPDGWSAGGFAGMAVVKVAALVTAAACGFRGGRIFPAVFAGVALGLCAHALVDAVPPALAVSCAVLGVLLAVTRQGWVSLFTAAVLVSDASVLPLLCAAALPAWLLVTGRAQMQLDGEGKALR
;
A
#
# COMPACT_ATOMS: atom_id res chain seq x y z
N VAL A 1 -14.10 -0.17 -1.17
CA VAL A 1 -13.41 1.11 -0.87
C VAL A 1 -14.41 2.19 -0.50
N LYS A 2 -15.48 2.38 -1.28
CA LYS A 2 -16.60 3.28 -0.91
C LYS A 2 -17.12 3.03 0.52
N GLU A 3 -17.47 1.80 0.90
CA GLU A 3 -17.90 1.50 2.28
C GLU A 3 -16.88 1.87 3.37
N LEU A 4 -15.58 1.61 3.16
CA LEU A 4 -14.53 1.88 4.17
C LEU A 4 -14.20 3.37 4.28
N ALA A 5 -14.40 4.14 3.21
CA ALA A 5 -14.21 5.58 3.21
C ALA A 5 -15.45 6.35 3.69
N ALA A 6 -16.61 5.68 3.77
CA ALA A 6 -17.88 6.28 4.17
C ALA A 6 -18.04 6.37 5.70
N ASP A 7 -17.35 5.52 6.46
CA ASP A 7 -17.36 5.53 7.93
C ASP A 7 -15.96 5.20 8.50
N PRO A 8 -15.03 6.17 8.50
CA PRO A 8 -13.67 5.98 9.02
C PRO A 8 -13.64 5.65 10.53
N ASP A 9 -14.66 6.07 11.27
CA ASP A 9 -14.80 5.86 12.72
C ASP A 9 -15.49 4.52 13.06
N GLY A 10 -16.14 3.87 12.08
CA GLY A 10 -16.89 2.63 12.25
C GLY A 10 -16.05 1.38 12.57
N TRP A 11 -14.71 1.49 12.55
CA TRP A 11 -13.80 0.37 12.81
C TRP A 11 -12.65 0.79 13.72
N SER A 12 -12.29 -0.09 14.65
CA SER A 12 -11.10 0.12 15.49
C SER A 12 -9.80 -0.03 14.68
N ALA A 13 -8.70 0.56 15.19
CA ALA A 13 -7.36 0.35 14.63
C ALA A 13 -7.03 -1.15 14.48
N GLY A 14 -7.44 -1.99 15.44
CA GLY A 14 -7.28 -3.44 15.37
C GLY A 14 -8.05 -4.07 14.20
N GLY A 15 -9.26 -3.59 13.90
CA GLY A 15 -10.03 -4.02 12.74
C GLY A 15 -9.34 -3.70 11.41
N PHE A 16 -8.82 -2.48 11.27
CA PHE A 16 -8.04 -2.09 10.09
C PHE A 16 -6.72 -2.87 9.98
N ALA A 17 -6.01 -3.09 11.09
CA ALA A 17 -4.82 -3.93 11.11
C ALA A 17 -5.11 -5.37 10.65
N GLY A 18 -6.17 -5.98 11.17
CA GLY A 18 -6.62 -7.31 10.74
C GLY A 18 -6.93 -7.37 9.25
N MET A 19 -7.65 -6.37 8.71
CA MET A 19 -7.91 -6.27 7.28
C MET A 19 -6.62 -6.14 6.45
N ALA A 20 -5.66 -5.33 6.89
CA ALA A 20 -4.38 -5.18 6.19
C ALA A 20 -3.62 -6.51 6.14
N VAL A 21 -3.51 -7.21 7.28
CA VAL A 21 -2.83 -8.51 7.37
C VAL A 21 -3.49 -9.55 6.47
N VAL A 22 -4.82 -9.69 6.53
CA VAL A 22 -5.56 -10.66 5.70
C VAL A 22 -5.37 -10.36 4.21
N LYS A 23 -5.39 -9.10 3.79
CA LYS A 23 -5.18 -8.71 2.38
C LYS A 23 -3.76 -9.01 1.90
N VAL A 24 -2.76 -8.75 2.74
CA VAL A 24 -1.36 -9.09 2.43
C VAL A 24 -1.19 -10.61 2.33
N ALA A 25 -1.74 -11.37 3.28
CA ALA A 25 -1.70 -12.83 3.26
C ALA A 25 -2.35 -13.38 1.99
N ALA A 26 -3.55 -12.89 1.64
CA ALA A 26 -4.25 -13.29 0.42
C ALA A 26 -3.43 -12.99 -0.85
N LEU A 27 -2.80 -11.82 -0.93
CA LEU A 27 -1.92 -11.46 -2.06
C LEU A 27 -0.71 -12.40 -2.17
N VAL A 28 -0.04 -12.68 -1.04
CA VAL A 28 1.12 -13.58 -1.02
C VAL A 28 0.72 -15.01 -1.40
N THR A 29 -0.39 -15.52 -0.86
CA THR A 29 -0.91 -16.84 -1.21
C THR A 29 -1.25 -16.93 -2.70
N ALA A 30 -1.96 -15.95 -3.24
CA ALA A 30 -2.30 -15.92 -4.67
C ALA A 30 -1.04 -15.93 -5.55
N ALA A 31 -0.04 -15.11 -5.20
CA ALA A 31 1.23 -15.06 -5.92
C ALA A 31 2.00 -16.38 -5.85
N ALA A 32 2.06 -17.02 -4.67
CA ALA A 32 2.74 -18.29 -4.46
C ALA A 32 2.05 -19.45 -5.18
N CYS A 33 0.73 -19.40 -5.35
CA CYS A 33 -0.05 -20.40 -6.07
C CYS A 33 -0.04 -20.20 -7.61
N GLY A 34 0.74 -19.25 -8.14
CA GLY A 34 0.82 -19.01 -9.59
C GLY A 34 -0.44 -18.40 -10.19
N PHE A 35 -1.28 -17.75 -9.37
CA PHE A 35 -2.47 -17.06 -9.88
C PHE A 35 -2.06 -15.99 -10.90
N ARG A 36 -2.65 -16.07 -12.11
CA ARG A 36 -2.33 -15.19 -13.25
C ARG A 36 -3.03 -13.83 -13.14
N GLY A 37 -2.94 -13.18 -11.98
CA GLY A 37 -3.53 -11.86 -11.70
C GLY A 37 -2.48 -10.78 -11.41
N GLY A 38 -2.89 -9.52 -11.52
CA GLY A 38 -2.04 -8.38 -11.19
C GLY A 38 -1.91 -8.17 -9.67
N ARG A 39 -0.74 -7.70 -9.22
CA ARG A 39 -0.42 -7.43 -7.80
C ARG A 39 -0.67 -5.99 -7.33
N ILE A 40 -0.90 -5.06 -8.27
CA ILE A 40 -1.04 -3.62 -7.97
C ILE A 40 -2.29 -3.34 -7.13
N PHE A 41 -3.49 -3.69 -7.63
CA PHE A 41 -4.74 -3.40 -6.89
C PHE A 41 -4.86 -4.12 -5.55
N PRO A 42 -4.52 -5.42 -5.40
CA PRO A 42 -4.48 -6.06 -4.10
C PRO A 42 -3.56 -5.34 -3.10
N ALA A 43 -2.40 -4.88 -3.56
CA ALA A 43 -1.46 -4.10 -2.76
C ALA A 43 -2.03 -2.72 -2.39
N VAL A 44 -2.75 -2.04 -3.29
CA VAL A 44 -3.47 -0.79 -2.98
C VAL A 44 -4.48 -1.05 -1.86
N PHE A 45 -5.32 -2.08 -1.95
CA PHE A 45 -6.32 -2.35 -0.92
C PHE A 45 -5.70 -2.70 0.45
N ALA A 46 -4.55 -3.38 0.45
CA ALA A 46 -3.78 -3.61 1.68
C ALA A 46 -3.23 -2.28 2.24
N GLY A 47 -2.68 -1.41 1.37
CA GLY A 47 -2.21 -0.08 1.74
C GLY A 47 -3.31 0.83 2.30
N VAL A 48 -4.51 0.80 1.72
CA VAL A 48 -5.67 1.56 2.24
C VAL A 48 -6.02 1.12 3.66
N ALA A 49 -6.13 -0.19 3.90
CA ALA A 49 -6.42 -0.71 5.24
C ALA A 49 -5.30 -0.32 6.24
N LEU A 50 -4.04 -0.37 5.81
CA LEU A 50 -2.91 0.07 6.64
C LEU A 50 -2.94 1.57 6.93
N GLY A 51 -3.29 2.41 5.96
CA GLY A 51 -3.40 3.85 6.15
C GLY A 51 -4.56 4.24 7.07
N LEU A 52 -5.71 3.57 6.96
CA LEU A 52 -6.82 3.76 7.89
C LEU A 52 -6.47 3.27 9.30
N CYS A 53 -5.70 2.18 9.42
CA CYS A 53 -5.14 1.76 10.71
C CYS A 53 -4.24 2.85 11.30
N ALA A 54 -3.35 3.44 10.50
CA ALA A 54 -2.46 4.50 10.96
C ALA A 54 -3.23 5.75 11.42
N HIS A 55 -4.28 6.15 10.68
CA HIS A 55 -5.19 7.22 11.11
C HIS A 55 -5.91 6.88 12.42
N ALA A 56 -6.43 5.66 12.57
CA ALA A 56 -7.10 5.23 13.79
C ALA A 56 -6.17 5.15 15.01
N LEU A 57 -4.85 4.98 14.80
CA LEU A 57 -3.83 5.03 15.86
C LEU A 57 -3.37 6.47 16.18
N VAL A 58 -3.39 7.35 15.18
CA VAL A 58 -2.96 8.75 15.29
C VAL A 58 -3.98 9.62 14.54
N ASP A 59 -5.09 9.91 15.21
CA ASP A 59 -6.25 10.65 14.69
C ASP A 59 -5.90 12.06 14.18
N ALA A 60 -4.84 12.67 14.72
CA ALA A 60 -4.28 13.93 14.25
C ALA A 60 -3.79 13.90 12.79
N VAL A 61 -3.49 12.72 12.21
CA VAL A 61 -3.06 12.58 10.82
C VAL A 61 -4.30 12.46 9.92
N PRO A 62 -4.54 13.35 8.94
CA PRO A 62 -5.70 13.25 8.06
C PRO A 62 -5.76 11.89 7.31
N PRO A 63 -6.95 11.28 7.18
CA PRO A 63 -7.09 9.94 6.59
C PRO A 63 -6.61 9.89 5.14
N ALA A 64 -6.87 10.95 4.37
CA ALA A 64 -6.36 11.14 3.01
C ALA A 64 -4.83 10.99 2.93
N LEU A 65 -4.11 11.62 3.87
CA LEU A 65 -2.66 11.63 3.91
C LEU A 65 -2.11 10.28 4.39
N ALA A 66 -2.70 9.71 5.45
CA ALA A 66 -2.35 8.39 5.96
C ALA A 66 -2.52 7.28 4.90
N VAL A 67 -3.66 7.27 4.20
CA VAL A 67 -3.95 6.33 3.11
C VAL A 67 -3.00 6.51 1.94
N SER A 68 -2.77 7.74 1.48
CA SER A 68 -1.88 7.99 0.34
C SER A 68 -0.44 7.55 0.64
N CYS A 69 0.09 7.89 1.82
CA CYS A 69 1.43 7.49 2.22
C CYS A 69 1.56 5.97 2.39
N ALA A 70 0.57 5.32 3.00
CA ALA A 70 0.57 3.86 3.16
C ALA A 70 0.50 3.13 1.81
N VAL A 71 -0.34 3.61 0.89
CA VAL A 71 -0.44 3.06 -0.48
C VAL A 71 0.85 3.26 -1.26
N LEU A 72 1.47 4.44 -1.18
CA LEU A 72 2.78 4.70 -1.78
C LEU A 72 3.83 3.68 -1.29
N GLY A 73 3.95 3.51 0.03
CA GLY A 73 4.92 2.61 0.62
C GLY A 73 4.69 1.14 0.24
N VAL A 74 3.45 0.66 0.36
CA VAL A 74 3.09 -0.73 0.02
C VAL A 74 3.27 -1.00 -1.48
N LEU A 75 2.85 -0.07 -2.35
CA LEU A 75 3.06 -0.23 -3.79
C LEU A 75 4.53 -0.19 -4.17
N LEU A 76 5.34 0.65 -3.54
CA LEU A 76 6.77 0.68 -3.81
C LEU A 76 7.45 -0.62 -3.35
N ALA A 77 7.01 -1.17 -2.21
CA ALA A 77 7.46 -2.45 -1.69
C ALA A 77 7.10 -3.62 -2.61
N VAL A 78 5.90 -3.60 -3.22
CA VAL A 78 5.46 -4.66 -4.12
C VAL A 78 6.07 -4.47 -5.51
N THR A 79 5.85 -3.31 -6.12
CA THR A 79 6.11 -3.08 -7.54
C THR A 79 7.55 -2.70 -7.89
N ARG A 80 8.28 -2.11 -6.94
CA ARG A 80 9.58 -1.43 -7.19
C ARG A 80 9.52 -0.28 -8.21
N GLN A 81 8.32 0.24 -8.51
CA GLN A 81 8.11 1.31 -9.47
C GLN A 81 7.70 2.60 -8.77
N GLY A 82 8.65 3.52 -8.61
CA GLY A 82 8.43 4.81 -7.92
C GLY A 82 7.29 5.63 -8.53
N TRP A 83 7.31 5.82 -9.84
CA TRP A 83 6.29 6.59 -10.57
C TRP A 83 4.87 6.01 -10.44
N VAL A 84 4.73 4.69 -10.62
CA VAL A 84 3.43 4.01 -10.49
C VAL A 84 2.92 4.14 -9.05
N SER A 85 3.81 3.98 -8.06
CA SER A 85 3.44 4.07 -6.65
C SER A 85 3.01 5.50 -6.27
N LEU A 86 3.77 6.52 -6.71
CA LEU A 86 3.49 7.94 -6.46
C LEU A 86 2.15 8.37 -7.03
N PHE A 87 1.92 8.13 -8.33
CA PHE A 87 0.70 8.60 -8.98
C PHE A 87 -0.54 7.78 -8.60
N THR A 88 -0.39 6.47 -8.34
CA THR A 88 -1.52 5.67 -7.85
C THR A 88 -1.96 6.16 -6.47
N ALA A 89 -1.02 6.48 -5.58
CA ALA A 89 -1.34 7.07 -4.28
C ALA A 89 -2.01 8.45 -4.40
N ALA A 90 -1.48 9.33 -5.26
CA ALA A 90 -2.02 10.68 -5.44
C ALA A 90 -3.44 10.69 -6.02
N VAL A 91 -3.71 9.87 -7.04
CA VAL A 91 -5.03 9.82 -7.71
C VAL A 91 -6.10 9.23 -6.79
N LEU A 92 -5.72 8.34 -5.87
CA LEU A 92 -6.67 7.67 -4.96
C LEU A 92 -7.49 8.67 -4.12
N VAL A 93 -6.89 9.79 -3.75
CA VAL A 93 -7.51 10.83 -2.91
C VAL A 93 -8.05 12.01 -3.72
N SER A 94 -7.70 12.10 -5.01
CA SER A 94 -8.14 13.19 -5.90
C SER A 94 -7.79 14.60 -5.39
N ASP A 95 -6.70 14.72 -4.62
CA ASP A 95 -6.19 15.98 -4.10
C ASP A 95 -4.73 16.16 -4.49
N ALA A 96 -4.43 17.17 -5.29
CA ALA A 96 -3.06 17.43 -5.75
C ALA A 96 -2.15 17.99 -4.65
N SER A 97 -2.71 18.52 -3.56
CA SER A 97 -1.95 19.12 -2.46
C SER A 97 -1.07 18.11 -1.71
N VAL A 98 -1.38 16.81 -1.79
CA VAL A 98 -0.59 15.75 -1.15
C VAL A 98 0.69 15.41 -1.91
N LEU A 99 0.82 15.80 -3.18
CA LEU A 99 1.95 15.41 -4.04
C LEU A 99 3.33 15.79 -3.48
N PRO A 100 3.57 17.03 -2.99
CA PRO A 100 4.87 17.38 -2.42
C PRO A 100 5.25 16.47 -1.25
N LEU A 101 4.28 16.12 -0.41
CA LEU A 101 4.51 15.23 0.73
C LEU A 101 4.77 13.80 0.26
N LEU A 102 4.03 13.30 -0.72
CA LEU A 102 4.28 11.97 -1.28
C LEU A 102 5.65 11.87 -1.95
N CYS A 103 6.12 12.93 -2.61
CA CYS A 103 7.48 13.01 -3.13
C CYS A 103 8.51 12.91 -2.00
N ALA A 104 8.30 13.61 -0.88
CA ALA A 104 9.18 13.53 0.27
C ALA A 104 9.15 12.12 0.92
N ALA A 105 7.96 11.53 1.06
CA ALA A 105 7.75 10.19 1.62
C ALA A 105 8.29 9.07 0.72
N ALA A 106 8.41 9.31 -0.59
CA ALA A 106 8.95 8.34 -1.53
C ALA A 106 10.42 8.02 -1.25
N LEU A 107 11.21 8.97 -0.76
CA LEU A 107 12.63 8.76 -0.46
C LEU A 107 12.85 7.71 0.66
N PRO A 108 12.30 7.87 1.89
CA PRO A 108 12.46 6.85 2.92
C PRO A 108 11.80 5.53 2.51
N ALA A 109 10.66 5.56 1.82
CA ALA A 109 10.04 4.34 1.29
C ALA A 109 10.95 3.61 0.29
N TRP A 110 11.63 4.35 -0.59
CA TRP A 110 12.60 3.81 -1.54
C TRP A 110 13.82 3.23 -0.81
N LEU A 111 14.38 3.94 0.16
CA LEU A 111 15.53 3.47 0.94
C LEU A 111 15.26 2.14 1.67
N LEU A 112 14.01 1.92 2.13
CA LEU A 112 13.62 0.64 2.74
C LEU A 112 13.66 -0.54 1.77
N VAL A 113 13.50 -0.27 0.46
CA VAL A 113 13.36 -1.32 -0.56
C VAL A 113 14.57 -1.47 -1.47
N THR A 114 15.44 -0.46 -1.56
CA THR A 114 16.64 -0.50 -2.38
C THR A 114 17.54 -1.66 -1.97
N GLY A 115 17.96 -2.45 -2.96
CA GLY A 115 18.80 -3.64 -2.74
C GLY A 115 18.07 -4.85 -2.14
N ARG A 116 16.75 -4.77 -1.90
CA ARG A 116 15.95 -5.91 -1.43
C ARG A 116 15.32 -6.63 -2.62
N ALA A 117 15.26 -7.97 -2.53
CA ALA A 117 14.59 -8.81 -3.53
C ALA A 117 13.16 -8.33 -3.84
N GLN A 118 12.78 -8.39 -5.10
CA GLN A 118 11.46 -8.02 -5.57
C GLN A 118 10.42 -9.08 -5.20
N MET A 119 9.15 -8.68 -5.11
CA MET A 119 8.03 -9.63 -4.97
C MET A 119 7.69 -10.28 -6.32
N GLN A 120 8.68 -10.92 -6.94
CA GLN A 120 8.60 -11.65 -8.20
C GLN A 120 9.65 -12.76 -8.21
N LEU A 121 9.33 -13.87 -8.86
CA LEU A 121 10.24 -14.97 -9.10
C LEU A 121 10.58 -15.03 -10.60
N ASP A 122 11.82 -15.42 -10.92
CA ASP A 122 12.18 -15.80 -12.28
C ASP A 122 11.63 -17.20 -12.66
N GLY A 123 11.91 -17.65 -13.88
CA GLY A 123 11.48 -18.97 -14.36
C GLY A 123 12.09 -20.15 -13.60
N GLU A 124 13.16 -19.93 -12.83
CA GLU A 124 13.80 -20.93 -11.97
C GLU A 124 13.28 -20.88 -10.52
N GLY A 125 12.33 -19.99 -10.22
CA GLY A 125 11.77 -19.80 -8.89
C GLY A 125 12.66 -18.99 -7.95
N LYS A 126 13.72 -18.33 -8.43
CA LYS A 126 14.57 -17.44 -7.63
C LYS A 126 13.97 -16.05 -7.60
N ALA A 127 14.13 -15.34 -6.48
CA ALA A 127 13.63 -13.98 -6.35
C ALA A 127 14.41 -13.02 -7.27
N LEU A 128 13.68 -12.20 -8.02
CA LEU A 128 14.27 -11.10 -8.80
C LEU A 128 14.89 -10.07 -7.86
N ARG A 129 15.96 -9.39 -8.30
CA ARG A 129 16.63 -8.33 -7.52
C ARG A 129 16.42 -6.96 -8.12
#